data_AF-A0A353DTS0-F1
#
_entry.id   AF-A0A353DTS0-F1
#
_cell.length_a   1.000
_cell.length_b   1.000
_cell.length_c   1.000
_cell.angle_alpha   90.00
_cell.angle_beta   90.00
_cell.angle_gamma   90.00
#
_symmetry.space_group_name_H-M   'P 1'
#
loop_
_entity.id
_entity.type
_entity.pdbx_description
1 polymer ?
#
loop_
_entity_poly.entity_id
_entity_poly.type
_entity_poly.pdbx_seq_one_letter_code
_entity_poly.pdbx_strand_id
1 'polypeptide(L)'
;RSKPLDKYFGTEWKRSIKDLSQYDKRCRKDDYPGEETSKKFNGRTFPHTLQKPDKGKGPAYEDLWNFPFLDEVLLDLAKVIVDKESLGEDNSTDLLNIGLSMSDAVGH
;
A
#
# COMPACT_ATOMS: atom_id res chain seq x y z
N ARG A 1 -9.53 4.40 20.70
CA ARG A 1 -8.22 4.09 20.09
C ARG A 1 -8.24 4.59 18.66
N SER A 2 -7.14 5.17 18.16
CA SER A 2 -7.02 5.57 16.75
C SER A 2 -7.03 4.32 15.86
N LYS A 3 -7.57 4.47 14.64
CA LYS A 3 -7.58 3.45 13.59
C LYS A 3 -6.96 4.06 12.31
N PRO A 4 -5.62 4.22 12.27
CA PRO A 4 -4.96 4.98 11.21
C PRO A 4 -5.16 4.36 9.82
N LEU A 5 -5.41 3.05 9.75
CA LEU A 5 -5.62 2.31 8.51
C LEU A 5 -7.02 2.54 7.89
N ASP A 6 -8.00 2.99 8.68
CA ASP A 6 -9.38 3.21 8.19
C ASP A 6 -9.43 4.23 7.03
N LYS A 7 -8.44 5.14 6.96
CA LYS A 7 -8.34 6.17 5.91
C LYS A 7 -8.21 5.60 4.49
N TYR A 8 -7.73 4.36 4.35
CA TYR A 8 -7.53 3.73 3.03
C TYR A 8 -8.79 3.05 2.50
N PHE A 9 -9.75 2.70 3.37
CA PHE A 9 -10.97 2.05 2.92
C PHE A 9 -11.89 3.03 2.19
N GLY A 10 -12.29 2.67 0.97
CA GLY A 10 -12.98 3.55 0.04
C GLY A 10 -12.07 4.41 -0.83
N THR A 11 -10.75 4.16 -0.82
CA THR A 11 -9.79 4.82 -1.71
C THR A 11 -9.52 3.99 -2.97
N GLU A 12 -8.92 4.63 -3.96
CA GLU A 12 -8.52 4.01 -5.21
C GLU A 12 -7.01 4.08 -5.38
N TRP A 13 -6.39 2.95 -5.70
CA TRP A 13 -5.04 2.90 -6.23
C TRP A 13 -5.08 3.10 -7.74
N LYS A 14 -4.42 4.16 -8.22
CA LYS A 14 -4.37 4.58 -9.62
C LYS A 14 -2.96 4.41 -10.17
N ARG A 15 -2.84 4.31 -11.50
CA ARG A 15 -1.55 4.30 -12.19
C ARG A 15 -0.71 5.50 -11.76
N SER A 16 0.54 5.26 -11.38
CA SER A 16 1.51 6.31 -11.07
C SER A 16 1.93 7.08 -12.33
N ILE A 17 2.04 6.39 -13.46
CA ILE A 17 2.27 6.99 -14.79
C ILE A 17 0.93 7.23 -15.47
N LYS A 18 0.57 8.50 -15.70
CA LYS A 18 -0.70 8.88 -16.33
C LYS A 18 -0.70 8.72 -17.86
N ASP A 19 0.46 8.85 -18.49
CA ASP A 19 0.62 8.61 -19.92
C ASP A 19 0.61 7.10 -20.19
N LEU A 20 -0.47 6.64 -20.83
CA LEU A 20 -0.68 5.22 -21.15
C LEU A 20 0.42 4.64 -22.02
N SER A 21 0.96 5.41 -22.98
CA SER A 21 2.06 4.92 -23.83
C SER A 21 3.31 4.65 -22.99
N GLN A 22 3.58 5.50 -22.00
CA GLN A 22 4.73 5.35 -21.11
C GLN A 22 4.52 4.25 -20.06
N TYR A 23 3.28 4.06 -19.60
CA TYR A 23 2.90 2.97 -18.69
C TYR A 23 3.06 1.63 -19.39
N ASP A 24 2.42 1.44 -20.54
CA ASP A 24 2.44 0.18 -21.30
C ASP A 24 3.85 -0.23 -21.75
N LYS A 25 4.75 0.74 -21.93
CA LYS A 25 6.16 0.50 -22.26
C LYS A 25 7.00 0.03 -21.06
N ARG A 26 6.66 0.44 -19.83
CA ARG A 26 7.47 0.21 -18.62
C ARG A 26 6.90 -0.84 -17.68
N CYS A 27 5.59 -1.07 -17.74
CA CYS A 27 4.87 -1.98 -16.87
C CYS A 27 4.45 -3.22 -17.65
N ARG A 28 4.23 -4.33 -16.94
CA ARG A 28 3.47 -5.46 -17.49
C ARG A 28 2.06 -4.96 -17.82
N LYS A 29 1.45 -5.52 -18.86
CA LYS A 29 0.03 -5.27 -19.15
C LYS A 29 -0.83 -5.70 -17.96
N ASP A 30 -1.83 -4.90 -17.63
CA ASP A 30 -2.90 -5.27 -16.70
C ASP A 30 -3.61 -6.56 -17.19
N ASP A 31 -4.35 -7.22 -16.30
CA ASP A 31 -5.12 -8.45 -16.58
C ASP A 31 -4.25 -9.65 -17.02
N TYR A 32 -3.11 -9.82 -16.36
CA TYR A 32 -2.13 -10.86 -16.70
C TYR A 32 -2.52 -12.26 -16.14
N PRO A 33 -2.24 -13.36 -16.86
CA PRO A 33 -2.45 -14.71 -16.33
C PRO A 33 -1.69 -14.95 -15.01
N GLY A 34 -2.39 -15.41 -13.99
CA GLY A 34 -1.83 -15.67 -12.65
C GLY A 34 -2.14 -14.58 -11.62
N GLU A 35 -2.62 -13.41 -12.03
CA GLU A 35 -3.14 -12.39 -11.11
C GLU A 35 -4.43 -12.84 -10.43
N GLU A 36 -4.64 -12.42 -9.17
CA GLU A 36 -5.82 -12.69 -8.35
C GLU A 36 -7.13 -12.41 -9.10
N THR A 37 -8.05 -13.37 -9.07
CA THR A 37 -9.34 -13.34 -9.82
C THR A 37 -10.55 -13.18 -8.91
N SER A 38 -10.33 -12.95 -7.61
CA SER A 38 -11.34 -12.74 -6.60
C SER A 38 -12.31 -11.63 -7.01
N LYS A 39 -13.61 -11.94 -6.89
CA LYS A 39 -14.70 -10.97 -7.13
C LYS A 39 -14.78 -9.89 -6.05
N LYS A 40 -13.92 -9.94 -5.03
CA LYS A 40 -13.84 -8.95 -3.94
C LYS A 40 -13.34 -7.59 -4.45
N PHE A 41 -12.54 -7.59 -5.50
CA PHE A 41 -11.99 -6.38 -6.12
C PHE A 41 -12.70 -6.08 -7.46
N ASN A 42 -12.57 -4.84 -7.94
CA ASN A 42 -13.21 -4.37 -9.18
C ASN A 42 -12.50 -4.85 -10.47
N GLY A 43 -11.81 -6.00 -10.41
CA GLY A 43 -11.04 -6.59 -11.51
C GLY A 43 -9.54 -6.41 -11.36
N ARG A 44 -8.82 -6.79 -12.43
CA ARG A 44 -7.35 -6.86 -12.51
C ARG A 44 -6.73 -5.72 -13.31
N THR A 45 -7.51 -4.68 -13.56
CA THR A 45 -7.09 -3.49 -14.31
C THR A 45 -7.24 -2.26 -13.44
N PHE A 46 -6.32 -1.31 -13.57
CA PHE A 46 -6.44 -0.04 -12.87
C PHE A 46 -7.69 0.75 -13.31
N PRO A 47 -8.32 1.51 -12.38
CA PRO A 47 -7.93 1.67 -10.98
C PRO A 47 -8.40 0.51 -10.08
N HIS A 48 -7.63 0.18 -9.05
CA HIS A 48 -8.04 -0.81 -8.03
C HIS A 48 -8.70 -0.11 -6.85
N THR A 49 -9.92 -0.51 -6.51
CA THR A 49 -10.68 0.10 -5.39
C THR A 49 -10.59 -0.78 -4.15
N LEU A 50 -10.10 -0.23 -3.04
CA LEU A 50 -10.25 -0.84 -1.73
C LEU A 50 -11.63 -0.48 -1.19
N GLN A 51 -12.52 -1.46 -1.09
CA GLN A 51 -13.93 -1.22 -0.78
C GLN A 51 -14.12 -0.65 0.63
N LYS A 52 -15.18 0.14 0.82
CA LYS A 52 -15.60 0.53 2.17
C LYS A 52 -16.14 -0.70 2.93
N PRO A 53 -16.03 -0.73 4.27
CA PRO A 53 -16.65 -1.79 5.05
C PRO A 53 -18.17 -1.78 4.87
N ASP A 54 -18.79 -2.97 4.90
CA ASP A 54 -20.25 -3.08 4.94
C ASP A 54 -20.82 -2.30 6.14
N LYS A 55 -22.04 -1.78 5.99
CA LYS A 55 -22.73 -1.07 7.07
C LYS A 55 -22.81 -1.95 8.32
N GLY A 56 -22.28 -1.45 9.43
CA GLY A 56 -22.27 -2.14 10.72
C GLY A 56 -21.13 -3.16 10.90
N LYS A 57 -20.25 -3.33 9.90
CA LYS A 57 -19.02 -4.13 10.00
C LYS A 57 -17.79 -3.23 10.09
N GLY A 58 -16.72 -3.77 10.67
CA GLY A 58 -15.40 -3.17 10.63
C GLY A 58 -14.70 -3.44 9.29
N PRO A 59 -13.64 -2.66 8.96
CA PRO A 59 -12.81 -2.94 7.80
C PRO A 59 -12.14 -4.31 7.89
N ALA A 60 -12.06 -4.99 6.74
CA ALA A 60 -11.26 -6.19 6.56
C ALA A 60 -9.81 -5.76 6.27
N TYR A 61 -9.00 -5.60 7.33
CA TYR A 61 -7.61 -5.12 7.20
C TYR A 61 -6.72 -6.06 6.39
N GLU A 62 -7.06 -7.34 6.31
CA GLU A 62 -6.41 -8.31 5.43
C GLU A 62 -6.44 -7.89 3.95
N ASP A 63 -7.41 -7.08 3.52
CA ASP A 63 -7.48 -6.61 2.13
C ASP A 63 -6.35 -5.68 1.76
N LEU A 64 -5.77 -4.98 2.75
CA LEU A 64 -4.63 -4.09 2.54
C LEU A 64 -3.40 -4.84 2.02
N TRP A 65 -3.34 -6.17 2.17
CA TRP A 65 -2.27 -7.00 1.61
C TRP A 65 -2.20 -6.93 0.06
N ASN A 66 -3.31 -6.59 -0.60
CA ASN A 66 -3.40 -6.45 -2.04
C ASN A 66 -3.15 -5.01 -2.53
N PHE A 67 -2.69 -4.11 -1.65
CA PHE A 67 -2.50 -2.69 -1.94
C PHE A 67 -1.15 -2.20 -1.40
N PRO A 68 -0.58 -1.12 -1.98
CA PRO A 68 0.71 -0.59 -1.54
C PRO A 68 0.67 0.16 -0.19
N PHE A 69 -0.52 0.36 0.38
CA PHE A 69 -0.74 1.34 1.45
C PHE A 69 -0.06 1.02 2.78
N LEU A 70 0.25 -0.25 3.09
CA LEU A 70 0.90 -0.60 4.35
C LEU A 70 2.37 -0.12 4.41
N ASP A 71 3.06 -0.06 3.26
CA ASP A 71 4.42 0.49 3.19
C ASP A 71 4.41 2.01 3.49
N GLU A 72 3.39 2.75 3.06
CA GLU A 72 3.22 4.17 3.42
C GLU A 72 3.06 4.34 4.94
N VAL A 73 2.25 3.50 5.58
CA VAL A 73 2.04 3.53 7.03
C VAL A 73 3.33 3.19 7.78
N LEU A 74 4.09 2.22 7.28
CA LEU A 74 5.36 1.83 7.87
C LEU A 74 6.39 2.96 7.75
N LEU A 75 6.44 3.67 6.63
CA LEU A 75 7.29 4.85 6.45
C LEU A 75 6.88 6.01 7.36
N ASP A 76 5.58 6.23 7.55
CA ASP A 76 5.10 7.25 8.50
C ASP A 76 5.50 6.89 9.94
N LEU A 77 5.41 5.61 10.33
CA LEU A 77 5.92 5.13 11.61
C LEU A 77 7.44 5.32 11.73
N ALA A 78 8.19 5.02 10.67
CA ALA A 78 9.64 5.20 10.67
C ALA A 78 10.04 6.66 10.90
N LYS A 79 9.33 7.62 10.29
CA LYS A 79 9.55 9.06 10.57
C LYS A 79 9.28 9.39 12.03
N VAL A 80 8.19 8.88 12.60
CA VAL A 80 7.88 9.08 14.02
C VAL A 80 8.98 8.49 14.91
N ILE A 81 9.53 7.33 14.57
CA ILE A 81 10.64 6.72 15.32
C ILE A 81 11.88 7.60 15.25
N VAL A 82 12.27 8.06 14.06
CA VAL A 82 13.42 8.97 13.89
C VAL A 82 13.25 10.21 14.76
N ASP A 83 12.08 10.85 14.72
CA ASP A 83 11.80 12.09 15.46
C ASP A 83 11.70 11.88 16.98
N LYS A 84 11.14 10.75 17.44
CA LYS A 84 10.86 10.51 18.87
C LYS A 84 12.01 9.87 19.62
N GLU A 85 12.85 9.13 18.91
CA GLU A 85 14.06 8.52 19.48
C GLU A 85 15.31 9.36 19.19
N SER A 86 15.15 10.54 18.56
CA SER A 86 16.27 11.45 18.24
C SER A 86 17.39 10.76 17.46
N LEU A 87 17.03 9.89 16.51
CA LEU A 87 18.02 9.08 15.78
C LEU A 87 18.94 9.99 14.95
N GLY A 88 20.25 9.88 15.18
CA GLY A 88 21.28 10.68 14.50
C GLY A 88 21.41 12.12 15.01
N GLU A 89 20.83 12.46 16.17
CA GLU A 89 20.95 13.80 16.75
C GLU A 89 22.19 13.98 17.65
N ASP A 90 22.93 12.91 17.96
CA ASP A 90 24.15 12.95 18.77
C ASP A 90 25.41 12.46 18.01
N ASN A 91 26.51 12.27 18.72
CA ASN A 91 27.80 11.89 18.12
C ASN A 91 27.94 10.37 17.86
N SER A 92 26.96 9.57 18.28
CA SER A 92 26.90 8.13 18.09
C SER A 92 26.07 7.83 16.84
N THR A 93 26.50 6.84 16.06
CA THR A 93 25.75 6.44 14.87
C THR A 93 24.60 5.51 15.25
N ASP A 94 23.38 5.88 14.90
CA ASP A 94 22.20 5.04 15.00
C ASP A 94 21.92 4.28 13.70
N LEU A 95 21.16 3.19 13.80
CA LEU A 95 20.72 2.39 12.66
C LEU A 95 19.23 2.07 12.75
N LEU A 96 18.47 2.42 11.72
CA LEU A 96 17.07 2.04 11.53
C LEU A 96 16.93 1.25 10.22
N ASN A 97 16.49 0.01 10.32
CA ASN A 97 16.19 -0.84 9.16
C ASN A 97 14.68 -0.88 8.90
N ILE A 98 14.27 -0.64 7.66
CA ILE A 98 12.86 -0.64 7.24
C ILE A 98 12.69 -1.65 6.12
N GLY A 99 11.83 -2.65 6.34
CA GLY A 99 11.47 -3.65 5.33
C GLY A 99 10.14 -3.30 4.67
N LEU A 100 10.17 -2.92 3.40
CA LEU A 100 8.98 -2.62 2.60
C LEU A 100 8.51 -3.89 1.88
N SER A 101 7.40 -4.46 2.34
CA SER A 101 6.95 -5.80 1.92
C SER A 101 5.82 -5.75 0.88
N MET A 102 5.18 -4.60 0.66
CA MET A 102 4.00 -4.57 -0.20
C MET A 102 4.32 -4.74 -1.68
N SER A 103 5.56 -4.48 -2.10
CA SER A 103 6.00 -4.83 -3.45
C SER A 103 5.98 -6.34 -3.72
N ASP A 104 6.34 -7.15 -2.72
CA ASP A 104 6.29 -8.62 -2.79
C ASP A 104 4.85 -9.12 -2.64
N ALA A 105 4.13 -8.64 -1.62
CA ALA A 105 2.76 -9.04 -1.35
C ALA A 105 1.79 -8.77 -2.52
N VAL A 106 1.90 -7.61 -3.16
CA VAL A 106 1.08 -7.24 -4.34
C VAL A 106 1.56 -7.96 -5.60
N GLY A 107 2.84 -8.32 -5.67
CA GLY A 107 3.41 -9.03 -6.81
C GLY A 107 3.07 -10.53 -6.84
N HIS A 108 2.82 -11.13 -5.68
CA HIS A 108 2.40 -12.51 -5.49
C HIS A 108 0.98 -12.79 -6.00
#